data_AF-A0A1I0IWZ8-F1
#
_entry.id   AF-A0A1I0IWZ8-F1
#
_cell.length_a   1.000
_cell.length_b   1.000
_cell.length_c   1.000
_cell.angle_alpha   90.00
_cell.angle_beta   90.00
_cell.angle_gamma   90.00
#
_symmetry.space_group_name_H-M   'P 1'
#
loop_
_entity.id
_entity.type
_entity.pdbx_description
1 polymer ?
#
loop_
_entity_poly.entity_id
_entity_poly.type
_entity_poly.pdbx_seq_one_letter_code
_entity_poly.pdbx_strand_id
1 'polypeptide(L)'
;MSALRALRLIGLLEGLSFLALLFVAMPLKYFLTLPVAVRVAGSVHGLLFLAFASALFRVATERRWPLRRSLAAFGASLIPFGNFVLDRALAREQAAAREAHPIC
;
A
#
# COMPACT_ATOMS: atom_id res chain seq x y z
N MET A 1 6.94 -16.11 1.78
CA MET A 1 5.60 -15.47 1.69
C MET A 1 5.25 -15.27 0.22
N SER A 2 4.00 -15.45 -0.20
CA SER A 2 3.61 -15.20 -1.61
C SER A 2 3.68 -13.70 -1.95
N ALA A 3 4.13 -13.35 -3.15
CA ALA A 3 4.35 -11.95 -3.55
C ALA A 3 3.10 -11.08 -3.40
N LEU A 4 1.91 -11.62 -3.71
CA LEU A 4 0.64 -10.94 -3.46
C LEU A 4 0.39 -10.62 -1.99
N ARG A 5 0.78 -11.52 -1.07
CA ARG A 5 0.56 -11.34 0.37
C ARG A 5 1.51 -10.27 0.92
N ALA A 6 2.74 -10.22 0.40
CA ALA A 6 3.69 -9.15 0.70
C ALA A 6 3.17 -7.79 0.19
N LEU A 7 2.68 -7.71 -1.06
CA LEU A 7 2.10 -6.50 -1.62
C LEU A 7 0.90 -5.99 -0.79
N ARG A 8 -0.01 -6.88 -0.39
CA ARG A 8 -1.16 -6.52 0.47
C ARG A 8 -0.72 -5.97 1.82
N LEU A 9 0.23 -6.64 2.49
CA LEU A 9 0.72 -6.21 3.81
C LEU A 9 1.42 -4.85 3.72
N ILE A 10 2.31 -4.68 2.74
CA ILE A 10 3.05 -3.45 2.53
C ILE A 10 2.10 -2.32 2.12
N GLY A 11 1.10 -2.59 1.28
CA GLY A 11 0.08 -1.61 0.89
C GLY A 11 -0.80 -1.17 2.07
N LEU A 12 -1.22 -2.10 2.93
CA LEU A 12 -1.95 -1.73 4.14
C LEU A 12 -1.11 -0.86 5.09
N LEU A 13 0.18 -1.19 5.27
CA LEU A 13 1.09 -0.40 6.09
C LEU A 13 1.36 0.99 5.48
N GLU A 14 1.55 1.06 4.17
CA GLU A 14 1.74 2.32 3.45
C GLU A 14 0.49 3.22 3.55
N GLY A 15 -0.69 2.68 3.29
CA GLY A 15 -1.95 3.42 3.45
C GLY A 15 -2.21 3.87 4.89
N LEU A 16 -1.94 3.01 5.87
CA LEU A 16 -2.05 3.37 7.29
C LEU A 16 -1.03 4.45 7.69
N SER A 17 0.22 4.36 7.19
CA SER A 17 1.24 5.38 7.45
C SER A 17 0.89 6.73 6.83
N PHE A 18 0.24 6.73 5.65
CA PHE A 18 -0.22 7.94 5.00
C PHE A 18 -1.37 8.59 5.79
N LEU A 19 -2.31 7.77 6.26
CA LEU A 19 -3.40 8.21 7.12
C LEU A 19 -2.86 8.76 8.46
N ALA A 20 -1.88 8.08 9.07
CA ALA A 20 -1.22 8.57 10.28
C ALA A 20 -0.48 9.90 10.02
N LEU A 21 0.18 10.06 8.87
CA LEU A 21 0.83 11.32 8.51
C LEU A 21 -0.20 12.46 8.39
N LEU A 22 -1.34 12.21 7.75
CA LEU A 22 -2.39 13.21 7.56
C LEU A 22 -3.12 13.55 8.88
N PHE A 23 -3.50 12.55 9.66
CA PHE A 23 -4.33 12.73 10.85
C PHE A 23 -3.56 12.91 12.15
N VAL A 24 -2.28 12.54 12.21
CA VAL A 24 -1.45 12.74 13.40
C VAL A 24 -0.46 13.85 13.15
N ALA A 25 0.34 13.77 12.08
CA ALA A 25 1.45 14.71 11.89
C ALA A 25 0.96 16.14 11.55
N MET A 26 -0.11 16.30 10.77
CA MET A 26 -0.68 17.64 10.51
C MET A 26 -1.26 18.31 11.76
N PRO A 27 -2.16 17.69 12.54
CA PRO A 27 -2.63 18.35 13.76
C PRO A 27 -1.49 18.60 14.75
N LEU A 28 -0.54 17.68 14.91
CA LEU A 28 0.62 17.92 15.77
C LEU A 28 1.46 19.13 15.33
N LYS A 29 1.60 19.33 14.01
CA LYS A 29 2.26 20.52 13.43
C LYS A 29 1.51 21.81 13.81
N TYR A 30 0.18 21.82 13.71
CA TYR A 30 -0.61 23.03 13.98
C TYR A 30 -0.83 23.31 15.47
N PHE A 31 -0.98 22.27 16.30
CA PHE A 31 -1.25 22.41 17.74
C PHE A 31 0.01 22.57 18.59
N LEU A 32 1.10 21.88 18.25
CA LEU A 32 2.33 21.86 19.05
C LEU A 32 3.52 22.55 18.37
N THR A 33 3.35 23.08 17.14
CA THR A 33 4.43 23.71 16.36
C THR A 33 5.69 22.84 16.26
N LEU A 34 5.53 21.51 16.24
CA LEU A 34 6.63 20.53 16.17
C LEU A 34 6.83 20.04 14.72
N PRO A 35 7.62 20.74 13.88
CA PRO A 35 7.86 20.33 12.49
C PRO A 35 8.65 19.01 12.37
N VAL A 36 9.38 18.62 13.43
CA VAL A 36 10.12 17.36 13.49
C VAL A 36 9.21 16.15 13.31
N ALA A 37 7.99 16.16 13.88
CA ALA A 37 7.07 15.03 13.78
C ALA A 37 6.65 14.75 12.33
N VAL A 38 6.37 15.81 11.56
CA VAL A 38 6.04 15.71 10.13
C VAL A 38 7.23 15.20 9.33
N ARG A 39 8.45 15.64 9.66
CA ARG A 39 9.66 15.19 8.98
C ARG A 39 9.89 13.69 9.20
N VAL A 40 9.80 13.22 10.43
CA VAL A 40 9.99 11.80 10.76
C VAL A 40 8.89 10.94 10.14
N ALA A 41 7.61 11.33 10.29
CA ALA A 41 6.49 10.61 9.70
C ALA A 41 6.59 10.57 8.17
N GLY A 42 6.97 11.69 7.54
CA GLY A 42 7.22 11.78 6.10
C GLY A 42 8.36 10.88 5.63
N SER A 43 9.48 10.82 6.37
CA SER A 43 10.59 9.92 6.04
C SER A 43 10.19 8.44 6.15
N VAL A 44 9.46 8.07 7.21
CA VAL A 44 8.96 6.69 7.39
C VAL A 44 7.97 6.31 6.30
N HIS A 45 7.03 7.20 5.99
CA HIS A 45 6.06 7.00 4.92
C HIS A 45 6.74 6.88 3.54
N GLY A 46 7.72 7.75 3.25
CA GLY A 46 8.49 7.67 2.00
C GLY A 46 9.24 6.34 1.83
N LEU A 47 9.80 5.80 2.92
CA LEU A 47 10.43 4.47 2.90
C LEU A 47 9.41 3.36 2.61
N LEU A 48 8.23 3.41 3.25
CA LEU A 48 7.14 2.46 3.01
C LEU A 48 6.61 2.55 1.58
N PHE A 49 6.53 3.75 1.01
CA PHE A 49 6.14 3.97 -0.38
C PHE A 49 7.09 3.31 -1.37
N LEU A 50 8.41 3.44 -1.16
CA LEU A 50 9.42 2.75 -1.98
C LEU A 50 9.32 1.23 -1.84
N ALA A 51 9.11 0.72 -0.62
CA ALA A 51 8.86 -0.69 -0.38
C ALA A 51 7.60 -1.17 -1.14
N PHE A 52 6.52 -0.40 -1.11
CA PHE A 52 5.28 -0.68 -1.85
C PHE A 52 5.54 -0.72 -3.36
N ALA A 53 6.22 0.30 -3.91
CA ALA A 53 6.54 0.37 -5.33
C ALA A 53 7.37 -0.84 -5.79
N SER A 54 8.37 -1.24 -5.01
CA SER A 54 9.18 -2.43 -5.32
C SER A 54 8.37 -3.73 -5.27
N ALA A 55 7.47 -3.89 -4.28
CA ALA A 55 6.57 -5.03 -4.19
C ALA A 55 5.56 -5.06 -5.34
N LEU A 56 5.04 -3.89 -5.73
CA LEU A 56 4.11 -3.74 -6.84
C LEU A 56 4.78 -4.13 -8.15
N PHE A 57 6.03 -3.69 -8.38
CA PHE A 57 6.81 -4.05 -9.55
C PHE A 57 7.06 -5.57 -9.64
N ARG A 58 7.40 -6.21 -8.51
CA ARG A 58 7.56 -7.68 -8.44
C ARG A 58 6.26 -8.42 -8.77
N VAL A 59 5.14 -8.00 -8.18
CA VAL A 59 3.84 -8.63 -8.48
C VAL A 59 3.43 -8.38 -9.93
N ALA A 60 3.67 -7.18 -10.45
CA ALA A 60 3.34 -6.85 -11.83
C ALA A 60 4.09 -7.73 -12.83
N THR A 61 5.37 -8.03 -12.56
CA THR A 61 6.18 -8.93 -13.39
C THR A 61 5.79 -10.41 -13.20
N GLU A 62 5.63 -10.89 -11.96
CA GLU A 62 5.23 -12.28 -11.68
C GLU A 62 3.83 -12.63 -12.21
N ARG A 63 2.86 -11.72 -12.08
CA ARG A 63 1.46 -11.91 -12.54
C ARG A 63 1.22 -11.40 -13.96
N ARG A 64 2.25 -10.87 -14.65
CA ARG A 64 2.15 -10.20 -15.96
C ARG A 64 1.01 -9.19 -16.02
N TRP A 65 0.87 -8.35 -15.00
CA TRP A 65 -0.19 -7.34 -14.99
C TRP A 65 0.01 -6.31 -16.11
N PRO A 66 -1.09 -5.89 -16.77
CA PRO A 66 -1.00 -4.82 -17.75
C PRO A 66 -0.61 -3.50 -17.06
N LEU A 67 0.18 -2.68 -17.75
CA LEU A 67 0.71 -1.41 -17.21
C LEU A 67 -0.40 -0.50 -16.64
N ARG A 68 -1.58 -0.52 -17.27
CA ARG A 68 -2.79 0.20 -16.79
C ARG A 68 -3.18 -0.19 -15.37
N ARG A 69 -3.08 -1.48 -15.03
CA ARG A 69 -3.40 -2.01 -13.70
C ARG A 69 -2.35 -1.63 -12.67
N SER A 70 -1.08 -1.68 -13.03
CA SER A 70 0.01 -1.22 -12.18
C SER A 70 -0.08 0.28 -11.90
N LEU A 71 -0.41 1.08 -12.91
CA LEU A 71 -0.66 2.53 -12.77
C LEU A 71 -1.89 2.81 -11.91
N ALA A 72 -2.97 2.04 -12.07
CA ALA A 72 -4.15 2.18 -11.21
C ALA A 72 -3.84 1.83 -9.74
N ALA A 73 -3.06 0.77 -9.50
CA ALA A 73 -2.61 0.39 -8.16
C ALA A 73 -1.67 1.44 -7.54
N PHE A 74 -0.77 2.00 -8.34
CA PHE A 74 0.11 3.10 -7.91
C PHE A 74 -0.70 4.35 -7.57
N GLY A 75 -1.60 4.77 -8.46
CA GLY A 75 -2.53 5.89 -8.24
C GLY A 75 -3.42 5.69 -7.01
N ALA A 76 -3.81 4.45 -6.72
CA ALA A 76 -4.58 4.12 -5.53
C ALA A 76 -3.76 4.29 -4.24
N SER A 77 -2.44 4.11 -4.25
CA SER A 77 -1.60 4.34 -3.05
C SER A 77 -1.44 5.82 -2.72
N LEU A 78 -1.48 6.70 -3.73
CA LEU A 78 -1.47 8.16 -3.56
C LEU A 78 -2.76 8.72 -2.92
N ILE A 79 -3.82 7.93 -2.89
CA ILE A 79 -5.11 8.31 -2.29
C ILE A 79 -5.19 7.64 -0.91
N PRO A 80 -5.47 8.38 0.18
CA PRO A 80 -5.47 7.85 1.54
C PRO A 80 -6.37 6.61 1.76
N PHE A 81 -7.40 6.46 0.93
CA PHE A 81 -8.29 5.29 0.94
C PHE A 81 -8.14 4.37 -0.27
N GLY A 82 -7.32 4.72 -1.26
CA GLY A 82 -7.19 3.92 -2.48
C GLY A 82 -6.50 2.59 -2.21
N ASN A 83 -5.54 2.54 -1.28
CA ASN A 83 -4.86 1.27 -0.95
C ASN A 83 -5.81 0.25 -0.28
N PHE A 84 -6.85 0.71 0.43
CA PHE A 84 -7.92 -0.17 0.96
C PHE A 84 -8.77 -0.79 -0.16
N VAL A 85 -9.05 -0.03 -1.23
CA VAL A 85 -9.78 -0.53 -2.40
C VAL A 85 -8.92 -1.55 -3.15
N LEU A 86 -7.62 -1.25 -3.32
CA LEU A 86 -6.66 -2.18 -3.91
C LEU A 86 -6.56 -3.47 -3.08
N ASP A 87 -6.46 -3.39 -1.76
CA ASP A 87 -6.42 -4.56 -0.89
C ASP A 87 -7.67 -5.43 -1.04
N ARG A 88 -8.87 -4.83 -1.08
CA ARG A 88 -10.12 -5.57 -1.35
C ARG A 88 -10.12 -6.26 -2.70
N ALA A 89 -9.61 -5.61 -3.75
CA ALA A 89 -9.50 -6.21 -5.08
C ALA A 89 -8.53 -7.40 -5.06
N LEU A 90 -7.38 -7.27 -4.38
CA LEU A 90 -6.39 -8.33 -4.24
C LEU A 90 -6.86 -9.47 -3.33
N ALA A 91 -7.66 -9.18 -2.32
CA ALA A 91 -8.27 -10.18 -1.45
C ALA A 91 -9.20 -11.10 -2.24
N ARG A 92 -10.00 -10.55 -3.16
CA ARG A 92 -10.88 -11.33 -4.04
C ARG A 92 -10.08 -12.24 -4.98
N GLU A 93 -9.00 -11.73 -5.57
CA GLU A 93 -8.11 -12.55 -6.40
C GLU A 93 -7.40 -13.66 -5.61
N GLN A 94 -7.03 -13.39 -4.36
CA GLN A 94 -6.47 -14.42 -3.49
C GLN A 94 -7.51 -15.47 -3.07
N ALA A 95 -8.77 -15.08 -2.85
CA ALA A 95 -9.86 -16.01 -2.54
C ALA A 95 -10.18 -16.91 -3.74
N ALA A 96 -10.35 -16.33 -4.94
CA ALA A 96 -10.57 -17.09 -6.17
C ALA A 96 -9.41 -18.05 -6.49
N ALA A 97 -8.16 -17.62 -6.26
CA ALA A 97 -6.99 -18.49 -6.44
C ALA A 97 -6.88 -19.62 -5.39
N ARG A 98 -7.50 -19.47 -4.21
CA ARG A 98 -7.58 -20.52 -3.19
C ARG A 98 -8.68 -21.53 -3.51
N GLU A 99 -9.80 -21.09 -4.06
CA GLU A 99 -10.89 -21.98 -4.49
C GLU A 99 -10.51 -22.81 -5.73
N ALA A 100 -9.63 -22.29 -6.59
CA ALA A 100 -9.10 -23.02 -7.76
C ALA A 100 -8.02 -24.06 -7.42
N HIS A 101 -7.60 -24.15 -6.16
CA HIS A 101 -6.80 -25.27 -5.64
C HIS A 101 -7.68 -26.11 -4.70
N PRO A 102 -8.73 -26.80 -5.21
CA PRO A 102 -9.31 -27.90 -4.47
C PRO A 102 -8.19 -28.93 -4.33
N ILE A 103 -7.89 -29.27 -3.09
CA ILE A 103 -7.03 -30.39 -2.74
C ILE A 103 -7.56 -31.62 -3.50
N CYS A 104 -6.78 -32.09 -4.47
CA CYS A 104 -6.80 -33.44 -4.99
C CYS A 104 -5.39 -34.01 -4.80
#